data_AF-A0A956AC59-F1
#
_entry.id   AF-A0A956AC59-F1
#
_cell.length_a   1.000
_cell.length_b   1.000
_cell.length_c   1.000
_cell.angle_alpha   90.00
_cell.angle_beta   90.00
_cell.angle_gamma   90.00
#
_symmetry.space_group_name_H-M   'P 1'
#
loop_
_entity.id
_entity.type
_entity.pdbx_description
1 polymer ?
#
loop_
_entity_poly.entity_id
_entity_poly.type
_entity_poly.pdbx_seq_one_letter_code
_entity_poly.pdbx_strand_id
1 'polypeptide(L)'
;MDSFWTQFLVGVAVFWTVLIVLGWRRFRSLNRPLRHLTSGAWQRYLDENLRLLENERSPRLRNNLRYNRANCLYRMGDLDGAIDELDRIERAVLDPLLESVYYALYAQSLLLLRRDLESVDRYFEKSNRLRAMPSRPLYLAYLRLLQGERASGLRLLEEFEAHKHDKPGRGFGFHTRLRRDELFSRLEIDFFLGASFLILGEHDRARRHLTSAIDAPYQNIYSDRSQRLLSGLGSPLPFAGLTADRG
;
A
#
# COMPACT_ATOMS: atom_id res chain seq x y z
N MET A 1 -51.65 -7.86 34.83
CA MET A 1 -50.25 -7.39 34.73
C MET A 1 -49.51 -7.97 33.53
N ASP A 2 -50.03 -9.03 32.90
CA ASP A 2 -49.29 -9.77 31.85
C ASP A 2 -49.17 -9.02 30.52
N SER A 3 -50.18 -8.24 30.15
CA SER A 3 -50.19 -7.49 28.87
C SER A 3 -49.09 -6.44 28.76
N PHE A 4 -48.76 -5.76 29.87
CA PHE A 4 -47.72 -4.73 29.89
C PHE A 4 -46.33 -5.33 29.62
N TRP A 5 -46.01 -6.44 30.29
CA TRP A 5 -44.71 -7.12 30.11
C TRP A 5 -44.55 -7.70 28.71
N THR A 6 -45.62 -8.27 28.13
CA THR A 6 -45.59 -8.73 26.74
C THR A 6 -45.34 -7.57 25.77
N GLN A 7 -46.05 -6.45 25.91
CA GLN A 7 -45.85 -5.27 25.05
C GLN A 7 -44.44 -4.67 25.20
N PHE A 8 -43.94 -4.59 26.44
CA PHE A 8 -42.58 -4.11 26.72
C PHE A 8 -41.52 -4.99 26.07
N LEU A 9 -41.61 -6.32 26.22
CA LEU A 9 -40.65 -7.26 25.62
C LEU A 9 -40.68 -7.21 24.08
N VAL A 10 -41.86 -7.10 23.48
CA VAL A 10 -42.00 -6.92 22.03
C VAL A 10 -41.34 -5.60 21.59
N GLY A 11 -41.57 -4.51 22.32
CA GLY A 11 -40.94 -3.21 22.04
C GLY A 11 -39.41 -3.27 22.09
N VAL A 12 -38.85 -3.92 23.11
CA VAL A 12 -37.40 -4.13 23.26
C VAL A 12 -36.83 -4.98 22.11
N ALA A 13 -37.53 -6.06 21.73
CA ALA A 13 -37.10 -6.93 20.63
C ALA A 13 -37.10 -6.19 19.28
N VAL A 14 -38.13 -5.39 19.00
CA VAL A 14 -38.21 -4.55 17.78
C VAL A 14 -37.09 -3.51 17.78
N PHE A 15 -36.85 -2.83 18.89
CA PHE A 15 -35.79 -1.83 19.03
C PHE A 15 -34.39 -2.43 18.73
N TRP A 16 -34.06 -3.57 19.33
CA TRP A 16 -32.80 -4.25 19.07
C TRP A 16 -32.69 -4.74 17.63
N THR A 17 -33.77 -5.25 17.04
CA THR A 17 -33.80 -5.68 15.64
C THR A 17 -33.50 -4.50 14.71
N VAL A 18 -34.10 -3.33 14.96
CA VAL A 18 -33.83 -2.11 14.19
C VAL A 18 -32.38 -1.68 14.34
N LEU A 19 -31.84 -1.66 15.56
CA LEU A 19 -30.43 -1.32 15.79
C LEU A 19 -29.47 -2.29 15.09
N ILE A 20 -29.74 -3.60 15.12
CA ILE A 20 -28.94 -4.61 14.43
C ILE A 20 -29.01 -4.42 12.92
N VAL A 21 -30.19 -4.17 12.36
CA VAL A 21 -30.37 -3.94 10.90
C VAL A 21 -29.66 -2.66 10.46
N LEU A 22 -29.78 -1.57 11.22
CA LEU A 22 -29.09 -0.31 10.94
C LEU A 22 -27.57 -0.45 11.09
N GLY A 23 -27.11 -1.12 12.14
CA GLY A 23 -25.70 -1.44 12.37
C GLY A 23 -25.13 -2.30 11.25
N TRP A 24 -25.87 -3.33 10.82
CA TRP A 24 -25.49 -4.21 9.71
C TRP A 24 -25.47 -3.47 8.37
N ARG A 25 -26.47 -2.63 8.08
CA ARG A 25 -26.48 -1.79 6.87
C ARG A 25 -25.30 -0.84 6.84
N ARG A 26 -24.99 -0.17 7.95
CA ARG A 26 -23.82 0.71 8.08
C ARG A 26 -22.50 -0.05 7.96
N PHE A 27 -22.41 -1.23 8.58
CA PHE A 27 -21.24 -2.09 8.45
C PHE A 27 -21.02 -2.56 7.00
N ARG A 28 -22.11 -2.96 6.31
CA ARG A 28 -22.03 -3.39 4.91
C ARG A 28 -21.68 -2.23 3.97
N SER A 29 -22.22 -1.03 4.21
CA SER A 29 -21.88 0.14 3.40
C SER A 29 -20.42 0.54 3.57
N LEU A 30 -19.89 0.53 4.80
CA LEU A 30 -18.48 0.84 5.07
C LEU A 30 -17.51 -0.20 4.48
N ASN A 31 -17.92 -1.46 4.38
CA ASN A 31 -17.09 -2.53 3.81
C ASN A 31 -17.20 -2.68 2.29
N ARG A 32 -18.19 -2.05 1.64
CA ARG A 32 -18.41 -2.18 0.20
C ARG A 32 -17.24 -1.61 -0.62
N PRO A 33 -16.68 -0.41 -0.33
CA PRO A 33 -15.52 0.10 -1.04
C PRO A 33 -14.32 -0.87 -0.95
N LEU A 34 -14.09 -1.46 0.22
CA LEU A 34 -12.97 -2.40 0.40
C LEU A 34 -13.06 -3.64 -0.51
N ARG A 35 -14.27 -4.07 -0.88
CA ARG A 35 -14.44 -5.17 -1.84
C ARG A 35 -13.98 -4.76 -3.23
N HIS A 36 -14.27 -3.52 -3.64
CA HIS A 36 -13.83 -2.98 -4.92
C HIS A 36 -12.31 -2.87 -5.00
N LEU A 37 -11.65 -2.50 -3.90
CA LEU A 37 -10.19 -2.50 -3.79
C LEU A 37 -9.62 -3.93 -3.97
N THR A 38 -10.21 -4.95 -3.38
CA THR A 38 -9.68 -6.33 -3.53
C THR A 38 -10.03 -6.99 -4.87
N SER A 39 -11.07 -6.51 -5.56
CA SER A 39 -11.55 -7.10 -6.81
C SER A 39 -10.97 -6.43 -8.06
N GLY A 40 -10.05 -5.47 -7.91
CA GLY A 40 -9.55 -4.69 -9.04
C GLY A 40 -10.56 -3.69 -9.63
N ALA A 41 -11.69 -3.43 -8.97
CA ALA A 41 -12.70 -2.47 -9.44
C ALA A 41 -12.32 -1.03 -9.04
N TRP A 42 -11.11 -0.63 -9.41
CA TRP A 42 -10.44 0.59 -8.92
C TRP A 42 -11.23 1.87 -9.22
N GLN A 43 -11.76 2.02 -10.43
CA GLN A 43 -12.53 3.21 -10.80
C GLN A 43 -13.76 3.40 -9.92
N ARG A 44 -14.53 2.32 -9.69
CA ARG A 44 -15.71 2.37 -8.80
C ARG A 44 -15.32 2.74 -7.37
N TYR A 45 -14.17 2.24 -6.89
CA TYR A 45 -13.65 2.60 -5.59
C TYR A 45 -13.30 4.09 -5.47
N LEU A 46 -12.67 4.65 -6.51
CA LEU A 46 -12.33 6.08 -6.58
C LEU A 46 -13.58 6.97 -6.62
N ASP A 47 -14.57 6.61 -7.44
CA ASP A 47 -15.83 7.34 -7.55
C ASP A 47 -16.60 7.35 -6.22
N GLU A 48 -16.67 6.20 -5.53
CA GLU A 48 -17.29 6.09 -4.21
C GLU A 48 -16.53 6.92 -3.15
N ASN A 49 -15.19 6.88 -3.14
CA ASN A 49 -14.39 7.68 -2.20
C ASN A 49 -14.54 9.18 -2.47
N LEU A 50 -14.64 9.61 -3.73
CA LEU A 50 -14.83 11.02 -4.07
C LEU A 50 -16.16 11.55 -3.52
N ARG A 51 -17.26 10.81 -3.73
CA ARG A 51 -18.57 11.17 -3.19
C ARG A 51 -18.58 11.24 -1.66
N LEU A 52 -17.86 10.34 -1.00
CA LEU A 52 -17.72 10.38 0.46
C LEU A 52 -16.93 11.62 0.90
N LEU A 53 -15.84 11.94 0.19
CA LEU A 53 -14.97 13.07 0.51
C LEU A 53 -15.69 14.42 0.38
N GLU A 54 -16.55 14.59 -0.64
CA GLU A 54 -17.34 15.80 -0.86
C GLU A 54 -18.32 16.11 0.29
N ASN A 55 -18.79 15.06 0.98
CA ASN A 55 -19.78 15.17 2.05
C ASN A 55 -19.15 15.11 3.46
N GLU A 56 -17.86 14.81 3.57
CA GLU A 56 -17.18 14.61 4.85
C GLU A 56 -16.66 15.92 5.43
N ARG A 57 -17.03 16.20 6.68
CA ARG A 57 -16.64 17.42 7.40
C ARG A 57 -15.48 17.20 8.37
N SER A 58 -15.29 15.97 8.83
CA SER A 58 -14.21 15.64 9.78
C SER A 58 -12.86 15.61 9.07
N PRO A 59 -11.88 16.47 9.46
CA PRO A 59 -10.55 16.47 8.85
C PRO A 59 -9.86 15.11 8.90
N ARG A 60 -10.05 14.37 10.01
CA ARG A 60 -9.49 13.03 10.18
C ARG A 60 -10.08 12.03 9.18
N LEU A 61 -11.39 12.06 8.95
CA LEU A 61 -12.03 11.16 7.99
C LEU A 61 -11.70 11.55 6.55
N ARG A 62 -11.57 12.85 6.26
CA ARG A 62 -11.07 13.33 4.95
C ARG A 62 -9.66 12.82 4.66
N ASN A 63 -8.74 12.90 5.63
CA ASN A 63 -7.39 12.36 5.48
C ASN A 63 -7.38 10.85 5.21
N ASN A 64 -8.23 10.08 5.91
CA ASN A 64 -8.39 8.65 5.63
C ASN A 64 -8.88 8.39 4.19
N LEU A 65 -9.88 9.14 3.73
CA LEU A 65 -10.41 9.02 2.36
C LEU A 65 -9.36 9.41 1.30
N ARG A 66 -8.57 10.47 1.54
CA ARG A 66 -7.47 10.86 0.66
C ARG A 66 -6.38 9.80 0.58
N TYR A 67 -5.94 9.27 1.73
CA TYR A 67 -4.96 8.19 1.75
C TYR A 67 -5.47 6.95 1.00
N ASN A 68 -6.75 6.59 1.18
CA ASN A 68 -7.38 5.50 0.47
C ASN A 68 -7.39 5.71 -1.05
N ARG A 69 -7.70 6.93 -1.51
CA ARG A 69 -7.62 7.31 -2.93
C ARG A 69 -6.19 7.21 -3.44
N ALA A 70 -5.21 7.77 -2.72
CA ALA A 70 -3.80 7.68 -3.07
C ALA A 70 -3.32 6.22 -3.21
N ASN A 71 -3.66 5.36 -2.25
CA ASN A 71 -3.34 3.93 -2.30
C ASN A 71 -4.01 3.22 -3.49
N CYS A 72 -5.22 3.61 -3.87
CA CYS A 72 -5.87 3.09 -5.07
C CYS A 72 -5.17 3.53 -6.36
N LEU A 73 -4.80 4.81 -6.48
CA LEU A 73 -4.07 5.35 -7.63
C LEU A 73 -2.69 4.70 -7.76
N TYR A 74 -1.99 4.54 -6.64
CA TYR A 74 -0.74 3.78 -6.56
C TYR A 74 -0.87 2.37 -7.12
N ARG A 75 -1.90 1.63 -6.69
CA ARG A 75 -2.20 0.27 -7.18
C ARG A 75 -2.48 0.22 -8.68
N MET A 76 -3.11 1.27 -9.22
CA MET A 76 -3.39 1.41 -10.65
C MET A 76 -2.15 1.77 -11.48
N GLY A 77 -1.06 2.23 -10.84
CA GLY A 77 0.11 2.73 -11.54
C GLY A 77 0.15 4.24 -11.73
N ASP A 78 -0.90 4.96 -11.32
CA ASP A 78 -0.95 6.43 -11.34
C ASP A 78 -0.25 6.99 -10.10
N LEU A 79 1.09 6.99 -10.15
CA LEU A 79 1.94 7.40 -9.03
C LEU A 79 1.93 8.91 -8.80
N ASP A 80 1.80 9.70 -9.86
CA ASP A 80 1.69 11.16 -9.77
C ASP A 80 0.35 11.54 -9.11
N GLY A 81 -0.77 10.95 -9.55
CA GLY A 81 -2.06 11.13 -8.90
C GLY A 81 -2.07 10.65 -7.44
N ALA A 82 -1.31 9.59 -7.11
CA ALA A 82 -1.16 9.14 -5.73
C ALA A 82 -0.45 10.19 -4.86
N ILE A 83 0.65 10.78 -5.34
CA ILE A 83 1.36 11.86 -4.65
C ILE A 83 0.45 13.09 -4.50
N ASP A 84 -0.28 13.48 -5.54
CA ASP A 84 -1.20 14.62 -5.49
C ASP A 84 -2.28 14.46 -4.40
N GLU A 85 -2.83 13.25 -4.22
CA GLU A 85 -3.78 12.98 -3.13
C GLU A 85 -3.12 12.97 -1.74
N LEU A 86 -1.87 12.51 -1.65
CA LEU A 86 -1.10 12.56 -0.40
C LEU A 86 -0.79 14.01 0.01
N ASP A 87 -0.37 14.87 -0.93
CA ASP A 87 -0.03 16.26 -0.63
C ASP A 87 -1.23 17.09 -0.13
N ARG A 88 -2.46 16.62 -0.39
CA ARG A 88 -3.70 17.22 0.11
C ARG A 88 -4.09 16.76 1.52
N ILE A 89 -3.32 15.88 2.15
CA ILE A 89 -3.55 15.41 3.52
C ILE A 89 -3.07 16.46 4.53
N GLU A 90 -3.97 16.85 5.44
CA GLU A 90 -3.65 17.79 6.50
C GLU A 90 -2.83 17.10 7.59
N ARG A 91 -1.50 17.28 7.56
CA ARG A 91 -0.56 16.57 8.44
C ARG A 91 -0.77 16.81 9.94
N ALA A 92 -1.26 17.99 10.32
CA ALA A 92 -1.46 18.39 11.72
C ALA A 92 -2.48 17.53 12.49
N VAL A 93 -3.32 16.76 11.79
CA VAL A 93 -4.41 15.96 12.39
C VAL A 93 -4.25 14.46 12.10
N LEU A 94 -3.06 14.01 11.68
CA LEU A 94 -2.77 12.61 11.46
C LEU A 94 -2.57 11.87 12.78
N ASP A 95 -3.21 10.71 12.91
CA ASP A 95 -2.79 9.77 13.94
C ASP A 95 -1.52 9.02 13.51
N PRO A 96 -0.67 8.54 14.44
CA PRO A 96 0.63 7.97 14.12
C PRO A 96 0.59 6.81 13.11
N LEU A 97 -0.52 6.07 13.08
CA LEU A 97 -0.68 4.97 12.14
C LEU A 97 -0.93 5.48 10.71
N LEU A 98 -1.83 6.45 10.54
CA LEU A 98 -2.05 7.07 9.24
C LEU A 98 -0.80 7.81 8.76
N GLU A 99 -0.08 8.47 9.67
CA GLU A 99 1.18 9.15 9.34
C GLU A 99 2.29 8.18 8.90
N SER A 100 2.42 7.02 9.56
CA SER A 100 3.36 5.97 9.13
C SER A 100 3.09 5.54 7.69
N VAL A 101 1.84 5.16 7.39
CA VAL A 101 1.52 4.66 6.05
C VAL A 101 1.53 5.75 4.98
N TYR A 102 1.27 7.01 5.36
CA TYR A 102 1.48 8.17 4.50
C TYR A 102 2.94 8.22 4.02
N TYR A 103 3.91 8.20 4.94
CA TYR A 103 5.32 8.29 4.56
C TYR A 103 5.79 7.08 3.77
N ALA A 104 5.32 5.88 4.12
CA ALA A 104 5.62 4.66 3.38
C ALA A 104 5.14 4.74 1.92
N LEU A 105 3.87 5.12 1.70
CA LEU A 105 3.30 5.19 0.35
C LEU A 105 3.94 6.32 -0.48
N TYR A 106 4.26 7.46 0.16
CA TYR A 106 4.97 8.55 -0.49
C TYR A 106 6.37 8.12 -0.96
N ALA A 107 7.14 7.46 -0.08
CA ALA A 107 8.47 6.94 -0.38
C ALA A 107 8.44 5.91 -1.51
N GLN A 108 7.48 4.98 -1.48
CA GLN A 108 7.31 3.97 -2.53
C GLN A 108 6.94 4.61 -3.88
N SER A 109 6.07 5.62 -3.88
CA SER A 109 5.67 6.33 -5.10
C SER A 109 6.87 7.03 -5.73
N LEU A 110 7.67 7.75 -4.94
CA LEU A 110 8.92 8.37 -5.37
C LEU A 110 9.94 7.35 -5.88
N LEU A 111 10.13 6.24 -5.16
CA LEU A 111 11.04 5.16 -5.54
C LEU A 111 10.67 4.54 -6.89
N LEU A 112 9.39 4.27 -7.12
CA LEU A 112 8.90 3.71 -8.37
C LEU A 112 8.90 4.74 -9.51
N LEU A 113 8.71 6.03 -9.23
CA LEU A 113 8.89 7.12 -10.21
C LEU A 113 10.36 7.43 -10.49
N ARG A 114 11.27 6.96 -9.62
CA ARG A 114 12.68 7.36 -9.59
C ARG A 114 12.87 8.87 -9.46
N ARG A 115 12.03 9.52 -8.65
CA ARG A 115 12.10 10.96 -8.37
C ARG A 115 12.55 11.17 -6.93
N ASP A 116 13.41 12.18 -6.73
CA ASP A 116 13.89 12.58 -5.40
C ASP A 116 14.35 11.39 -4.54
N LEU A 117 15.23 10.55 -5.10
CA LEU A 117 15.72 9.33 -4.44
C LEU A 117 16.43 9.62 -3.10
N GLU A 118 16.92 10.85 -2.91
CA GLU A 118 17.53 11.31 -1.67
C GLU A 118 16.52 11.41 -0.51
N SER A 119 15.25 11.72 -0.79
CA SER A 119 14.23 11.80 0.26
C SER A 119 13.59 10.45 0.60
N VAL A 120 13.67 9.46 -0.28
CA VAL A 120 13.03 8.13 -0.11
C VAL A 120 13.43 7.46 1.21
N ASP A 121 14.73 7.39 1.52
CA ASP A 121 15.19 6.77 2.78
C ASP A 121 14.69 7.54 4.00
N ARG A 122 14.72 8.88 3.95
CA ARG A 122 14.19 9.73 5.04
C ARG A 122 12.71 9.48 5.30
N TYR A 123 11.92 9.27 4.25
CA TYR A 123 10.50 8.95 4.40
C TYR A 123 10.28 7.54 4.96
N PHE A 124 11.02 6.54 4.48
CA PHE A 124 10.97 5.21 5.09
C PHE A 124 11.39 5.20 6.56
N GLU A 125 12.43 5.97 6.92
CA GLU A 125 12.87 6.14 8.29
C GLU A 125 11.78 6.79 9.17
N LYS A 126 11.13 7.87 8.69
CA LYS A 126 9.98 8.47 9.40
C LYS A 126 8.84 7.48 9.62
N SER A 127 8.49 6.71 8.59
CA SER A 127 7.47 5.67 8.73
C SER A 127 7.86 4.62 9.76
N ASN A 128 9.11 4.12 9.70
CA ASN A 128 9.59 3.05 10.55
C ASN A 128 9.67 3.43 12.04
N ARG A 129 9.98 4.70 12.34
CA ARG A 129 9.94 5.24 13.71
C ARG A 129 8.54 5.24 14.32
N LEU A 130 7.52 5.50 13.50
CA LEU A 130 6.13 5.48 13.93
C LEU A 130 5.61 4.04 14.05
N ARG A 131 6.00 3.18 13.12
CA ARG A 131 5.64 1.77 13.11
C ARG A 131 6.66 0.96 12.33
N ALA A 132 7.19 -0.10 12.96
CA ALA A 132 8.12 -1.01 12.31
C ALA A 132 7.59 -1.55 10.98
N MET A 133 8.42 -1.47 9.95
CA MET A 133 8.13 -1.93 8.59
C MET A 133 9.06 -3.09 8.23
N PRO A 134 8.61 -4.35 8.35
CA PRO A 134 9.43 -5.52 7.98
C PRO A 134 9.93 -5.51 6.52
N SER A 135 9.21 -4.83 5.62
CA SER A 135 9.60 -4.68 4.22
C SER A 135 10.57 -3.51 3.95
N ARG A 136 10.91 -2.70 4.96
CA ARG A 136 11.83 -1.56 4.77
C ARG A 136 13.18 -1.97 4.18
N PRO A 137 13.86 -3.03 4.66
CA PRO A 137 15.15 -3.42 4.08
C PRO A 137 15.02 -3.77 2.58
N LEU A 138 13.90 -4.36 2.14
CA LEU A 138 13.66 -4.65 0.73
C LEU A 138 13.58 -3.38 -0.14
N TYR A 139 12.85 -2.34 0.30
CA TYR A 139 12.76 -1.09 -0.46
C TYR A 139 14.10 -0.35 -0.50
N LEU A 140 14.82 -0.35 0.62
CA LEU A 140 16.15 0.26 0.68
C LEU A 140 17.17 -0.52 -0.15
N ALA A 141 17.08 -1.85 -0.19
CA ALA A 141 17.92 -2.65 -1.07
C ALA A 141 17.74 -2.21 -2.53
N TYR A 142 16.50 -2.11 -2.99
CA TYR A 142 16.20 -1.65 -4.34
C TYR A 142 16.71 -0.23 -4.60
N LEU A 143 16.50 0.70 -3.66
CA LEU A 143 17.03 2.07 -3.73
C LEU A 143 18.56 2.09 -3.88
N ARG A 144 19.28 1.36 -3.03
CA ARG A 144 20.76 1.30 -3.05
C ARG A 144 21.28 0.69 -4.35
N LEU A 145 20.60 -0.34 -4.86
CA LEU A 145 20.91 -0.93 -6.17
C LEU A 145 20.70 0.06 -7.33
N LEU A 146 19.62 0.86 -7.30
CA LEU A 146 19.41 1.93 -8.27
C LEU A 146 20.50 3.01 -8.22
N GLN A 147 21.08 3.25 -7.04
CA GLN A 147 22.19 4.19 -6.82
C GLN A 147 23.57 3.60 -7.16
N GLY A 148 23.64 2.34 -7.60
CA GLY A 148 24.92 1.65 -7.88
C GLY A 148 25.64 1.12 -6.64
N GLU A 149 25.05 1.26 -5.45
CA GLU A 149 25.62 0.82 -4.17
C GLU A 149 25.40 -0.70 -3.94
N ARG A 150 25.97 -1.51 -4.84
CA ARG A 150 25.72 -2.96 -4.93
C ARG A 150 25.90 -3.71 -3.61
N ALA A 151 26.99 -3.46 -2.89
CA ALA A 151 27.28 -4.12 -1.62
C ALA A 151 26.25 -3.80 -0.54
N SER A 152 25.79 -2.54 -0.46
CA SER A 152 24.75 -2.17 0.50
C SER A 152 23.41 -2.76 0.13
N GLY A 153 23.08 -2.80 -1.16
CA GLY A 153 21.86 -3.44 -1.66
C GLY A 153 21.79 -4.93 -1.29
N LEU A 154 22.87 -5.67 -1.48
CA LEU A 154 22.95 -7.10 -1.14
C LEU A 154 22.73 -7.36 0.37
N ARG A 155 23.42 -6.62 1.24
CA ARG A 155 23.24 -6.76 2.70
C ARG A 155 21.79 -6.54 3.14
N LEU A 156 21.11 -5.56 2.55
CA LEU A 156 19.72 -5.25 2.86
C LEU A 156 18.74 -6.33 2.34
N LEU A 157 19.05 -6.99 1.22
CA LEU A 157 18.29 -8.16 0.76
C LEU A 157 18.45 -9.34 1.72
N GLU A 158 19.67 -9.59 2.19
CA GLU A 158 19.95 -10.65 3.17
C GLU A 158 19.22 -10.38 4.50
N GLU A 159 19.24 -9.13 4.97
CA GLU A 159 18.49 -8.70 6.15
C GLU A 159 16.98 -8.92 5.97
N PHE A 160 16.44 -8.54 4.82
CA PHE A 160 15.02 -8.78 4.52
C PHE A 160 14.69 -10.27 4.51
N GLU A 161 15.48 -11.09 3.82
CA GLU A 161 15.26 -12.54 3.72
C GLU A 161 15.28 -13.23 5.09
N ALA A 162 16.15 -12.76 6.00
CA ALA A 162 16.23 -13.29 7.37
C ALA A 162 14.98 -12.99 8.21
N HIS A 163 14.28 -11.88 7.95
CA HIS A 163 13.16 -11.40 8.78
C HIS A 163 11.80 -11.35 8.05
N LYS A 164 11.71 -11.78 6.78
CA LYS A 164 10.47 -11.66 5.97
C LYS A 164 9.28 -12.43 6.54
N HIS A 165 9.52 -13.39 7.44
CA HIS A 165 8.48 -14.18 8.11
C HIS A 165 8.07 -13.62 9.48
N ASP A 166 8.71 -12.55 9.94
CA ASP A 166 8.39 -11.93 11.21
C ASP A 166 7.00 -11.28 11.14
N LYS A 167 6.13 -11.68 12.07
CA LYS A 167 4.81 -11.07 12.19
C LYS A 167 4.98 -9.71 12.85
N PRO A 168 4.44 -8.62 12.25
CA PRO A 168 4.42 -7.35 12.96
C PRO A 168 3.63 -7.53 14.26
N GLY A 169 4.16 -6.98 15.35
CA GLY A 169 3.50 -7.04 16.66
C GLY A 169 2.04 -6.57 16.58
N ARG A 170 1.14 -7.29 17.25
CA ARG A 170 -0.28 -6.89 17.35
C ARG A 170 -0.36 -5.67 18.26
N GLY A 171 -0.38 -4.47 17.69
CA GLY A 171 -0.70 -3.26 18.45
C GLY A 171 -2.13 -3.33 18.96
N PHE A 172 -2.30 -3.34 20.29
CA PHE A 172 -3.60 -3.15 20.95
C PHE A 172 -3.92 -1.65 20.97
N GLY A 173 -5.02 -1.23 20.35
CA GLY A 173 -5.49 0.16 20.41
C GLY A 173 -6.70 0.44 19.52
N PHE A 174 -7.50 1.44 19.88
CA PHE A 174 -8.66 1.94 19.13
C PHE A 174 -8.25 2.86 17.96
N HIS A 175 -7.07 2.66 17.38
CA HIS A 175 -6.54 3.47 16.27
C HIS A 175 -7.02 2.94 14.91
N THR A 176 -6.93 3.81 13.89
CA THR A 176 -7.34 3.57 12.49
C THR A 176 -6.99 2.15 12.04
N ARG A 177 -7.97 1.27 11.87
CA ARG A 177 -7.70 -0.11 11.40
C ARG A 177 -7.48 -0.10 9.89
N LEU A 178 -6.23 0.04 9.47
CA LEU A 178 -5.84 -0.17 8.08
C LEU A 178 -5.94 -1.66 7.75
N ARG A 179 -6.78 -2.00 6.78
CA ARG A 179 -6.90 -3.37 6.31
C ARG A 179 -5.71 -3.70 5.42
N ARG A 180 -4.94 -4.71 5.81
CA ARG A 180 -3.85 -5.23 4.99
C ARG A 180 -4.43 -6.09 3.86
N ASP A 181 -3.98 -5.81 2.65
CA ASP A 181 -4.24 -6.65 1.49
C ASP A 181 -3.02 -7.56 1.31
N GLU A 182 -3.11 -8.77 1.85
CA GLU A 182 -2.00 -9.72 1.87
C GLU A 182 -1.56 -10.14 0.46
N LEU A 183 -2.51 -10.22 -0.48
CA LEU A 183 -2.23 -10.49 -1.87
C LEU A 183 -1.40 -9.35 -2.47
N PHE A 184 -1.85 -8.10 -2.34
CA PHE A 184 -1.11 -6.96 -2.87
C PHE A 184 0.28 -6.81 -2.23
N SER A 185 0.41 -7.04 -0.92
CA SER A 185 1.71 -7.06 -0.24
C SER A 185 2.65 -8.17 -0.76
N ARG A 186 2.12 -9.31 -1.20
CA ARG A 186 2.93 -10.37 -1.81
C ARG A 186 3.44 -9.96 -3.18
N LEU A 187 2.56 -9.43 -4.03
CA LEU A 187 2.91 -8.94 -5.37
C LEU A 187 3.98 -7.85 -5.31
N GLU A 188 3.86 -6.96 -4.31
CA GLU A 188 4.85 -5.94 -4.01
C GLU A 188 6.23 -6.54 -3.67
N ILE A 189 6.28 -7.49 -2.73
CA ILE A 189 7.53 -8.13 -2.32
C ILE A 189 8.18 -8.83 -3.52
N ASP A 190 7.39 -9.59 -4.28
CA ASP A 190 7.87 -10.29 -5.48
C ASP A 190 8.38 -9.31 -6.54
N PHE A 191 7.70 -8.19 -6.77
CA PHE A 191 8.21 -7.16 -7.69
C PHE A 191 9.57 -6.61 -7.24
N PHE A 192 9.69 -6.16 -5.98
CA PHE A 192 10.93 -5.55 -5.51
C PHE A 192 12.09 -6.55 -5.43
N LEU A 193 11.85 -7.81 -5.05
CA LEU A 193 12.85 -8.87 -5.12
C LEU A 193 13.27 -9.13 -6.56
N GLY A 194 12.30 -9.31 -7.46
CA GLY A 194 12.54 -9.58 -8.86
C GLY A 194 13.34 -8.47 -9.55
N ALA A 195 12.97 -7.22 -9.31
CA ALA A 195 13.67 -6.05 -9.84
C ALA A 195 15.09 -5.92 -9.26
N SER A 196 15.28 -6.22 -7.97
CA SER A 196 16.60 -6.18 -7.33
C SER A 196 17.54 -7.27 -7.88
N PHE A 197 17.06 -8.50 -8.02
CA PHE A 197 17.84 -9.58 -8.63
C PHE A 197 18.16 -9.31 -10.10
N LEU A 198 17.28 -8.63 -10.81
CA LEU A 198 17.54 -8.25 -12.20
C LEU A 198 18.71 -7.25 -12.30
N ILE A 199 18.78 -6.25 -11.40
CA ILE A 199 19.92 -5.31 -11.32
C ILE A 199 21.23 -6.04 -10.99
N LEU A 200 21.16 -7.07 -10.14
CA LEU A 200 22.33 -7.86 -9.73
C LEU A 200 22.83 -8.83 -10.82
N GLY A 201 22.06 -9.05 -11.89
CA GLY A 201 22.36 -10.02 -12.94
C GLY A 201 21.89 -11.45 -12.61
N GLU A 202 21.10 -11.63 -11.55
CA GLU A 202 20.58 -12.93 -11.11
C GLU A 202 19.28 -13.27 -11.85
N HIS A 203 19.38 -13.46 -13.17
CA HIS A 203 18.23 -13.54 -14.07
C HIS A 203 17.21 -14.64 -13.73
N ASP A 204 17.64 -15.81 -13.25
CA ASP A 204 16.73 -16.91 -12.89
C ASP A 204 15.90 -16.56 -11.64
N ARG A 205 16.52 -15.96 -10.63
CA ARG A 205 15.81 -15.48 -9.43
C ARG A 205 14.87 -14.33 -9.78
N ALA A 206 15.36 -13.37 -10.56
CA ALA A 206 14.56 -12.27 -11.05
C ALA A 206 13.30 -12.76 -11.77
N ARG A 207 13.46 -13.69 -12.72
CA ARG A 207 12.34 -14.26 -13.49
C ARG A 207 11.30 -14.92 -12.59
N ARG A 208 11.71 -15.74 -11.62
CA ARG A 208 10.76 -16.40 -10.72
C ARG A 208 9.88 -15.41 -9.96
N HIS A 209 10.49 -14.39 -9.36
CA HIS A 209 9.75 -13.39 -8.60
C HIS A 209 8.88 -12.49 -9.50
N LEU A 210 9.41 -12.02 -10.63
CA LEU A 210 8.63 -11.18 -11.56
C LEU A 210 7.45 -11.95 -12.14
N THR A 211 7.58 -13.23 -12.49
CA THR A 211 6.45 -14.07 -12.92
C THR A 211 5.40 -14.21 -11.83
N SER A 212 5.80 -14.40 -10.56
CA SER A 212 4.88 -14.44 -9.42
C SER A 212 4.07 -13.13 -9.28
N ALA A 213 4.73 -11.97 -9.46
CA ALA A 213 4.06 -10.67 -9.43
C ALA A 213 3.12 -10.42 -10.63
N ILE A 214 3.29 -11.15 -11.73
CA ILE A 214 2.43 -11.08 -12.93
C ILE A 214 1.15 -11.90 -12.74
N ASP A 215 1.21 -13.01 -12.01
CA ASP A 215 0.09 -13.94 -11.77
C ASP A 215 -0.93 -13.40 -10.74
N ALA A 216 -1.22 -12.10 -10.84
CA ALA A 216 -2.22 -11.43 -10.03
C ALA A 216 -3.62 -11.65 -10.62
N PRO A 217 -4.66 -11.85 -9.78
CA PRO A 217 -6.04 -11.98 -10.25
C PRO A 217 -6.65 -10.67 -10.79
N TYR A 218 -5.89 -9.57 -10.77
CA TYR A 218 -6.26 -8.26 -11.28
C TYR A 218 -5.02 -7.49 -11.76
N GLN A 219 -5.22 -6.63 -12.76
CA GLN A 219 -4.17 -5.72 -13.22
C GLN A 219 -3.83 -4.69 -12.14
N ASN A 220 -2.54 -4.52 -11.91
CA ASN A 220 -1.96 -3.58 -10.95
C ASN A 220 -0.56 -3.14 -11.37
N ILE A 221 -0.03 -2.12 -10.70
CA ILE A 221 1.30 -1.54 -10.98
C ILE A 221 2.43 -2.58 -11.02
N TYR A 222 2.44 -3.55 -10.10
CA TYR A 222 3.51 -4.53 -10.02
C TYR A 222 3.42 -5.56 -11.14
N SER A 223 2.20 -6.00 -11.49
CA SER A 223 2.00 -6.88 -12.65
C SER A 223 2.44 -6.21 -13.96
N ASP A 224 2.04 -4.96 -14.21
CA ASP A 224 2.41 -4.21 -15.43
C ASP A 224 3.93 -3.98 -15.49
N ARG A 225 4.53 -3.51 -14.40
CA ARG A 225 5.99 -3.27 -14.37
C ARG A 225 6.80 -4.55 -14.49
N SER A 226 6.37 -5.65 -13.87
CA SER A 226 7.02 -6.96 -14.01
C SER A 226 6.98 -7.45 -15.46
N GLN A 227 5.84 -7.30 -16.15
CA GLN A 227 5.73 -7.63 -17.58
C GLN A 227 6.70 -6.81 -18.43
N ARG A 228 6.80 -5.49 -18.17
CA ARG A 228 7.74 -4.62 -18.87
C ARG A 228 9.20 -5.02 -18.63
N LEU A 229 9.57 -5.34 -17.39
CA LEU A 229 10.92 -5.80 -17.07
C LEU A 229 11.27 -7.13 -17.77
N LEU A 230 10.35 -8.10 -17.79
CA LEU A 230 10.58 -9.40 -18.45
C LEU A 230 10.58 -9.33 -19.98
N SER A 231 9.83 -8.41 -20.57
CA SER A 231 9.81 -8.17 -22.01
C SER A 231 10.99 -7.33 -22.51
N GLY A 232 11.85 -6.84 -21.61
CA GLY A 232 12.93 -5.90 -21.95
C GLY A 232 12.45 -4.49 -22.30
N LEU A 233 11.14 -4.22 -22.21
CA LEU A 233 10.53 -2.91 -22.43
C LEU A 233 10.68 -1.97 -21.22
N GLY A 234 11.05 -2.51 -20.06
CA GLY A 234 11.38 -1.76 -18.86
C GLY A 234 12.88 -1.84 -18.57
N SER A 235 13.52 -0.69 -18.34
CA SER A 235 14.89 -0.68 -17.83
C SER A 235 14.86 -0.75 -16.29
N PRO A 236 15.44 -1.79 -15.66
CA PRO A 236 15.69 -1.79 -14.22
C PRO A 236 16.79 -0.79 -13.82
N LEU A 237 17.58 -0.30 -14.78
CA LEU A 237 18.70 0.63 -14.59
C LEU A 237 18.33 2.05 -15.03
N PRO A 238 19.02 3.11 -14.55
CA PRO A 238 18.97 4.41 -15.21
C PRO A 238 19.48 4.28 -16.65
N PHE A 239 18.98 5.15 -17.54
CA PHE A 239 19.52 5.32 -18.89
C PHE A 239 21.04 5.32 -18.83
N ALA A 240 21.67 4.48 -19.66
CA ALA A 240 23.10 4.36 -19.77
C ALA A 240 23.74 5.73 -20.08
N GLY A 241 24.29 6.36 -19.05
CA GLY A 241 25.29 7.42 -19.12
C GLY A 241 26.71 6.90 -18.85
N LEU A 242 26.96 5.61 -19.12
CA LEU A 242 28.30 5.02 -19.14
C LEU A 242 28.51 4.39 -20.51
N THR A 243 28.67 5.27 -21.50
CA THR A 243 29.42 4.95 -22.70
C THR A 243 30.83 4.53 -22.30
N ALA A 244 31.20 3.31 -22.72
CA ALA A 244 32.54 2.91 -23.13
C ALA A 244 33.73 3.63 -22.46
N ASP A 245 34.35 2.94 -21.50
CA ASP A 245 35.80 2.97 -21.41
C ASP A 245 36.30 1.54 -21.66
N ARG A 246 36.45 1.25 -22.96
CA ARG A 246 37.39 0.26 -23.48
C ARG A 246 38.44 1.07 -24.21
N GLY A 247 39.45 1.50 -23.46
CA GLY A 247 40.71 2.09 -23.90
C GLY A 247 41.77 1.75 -22.89
#